data_AF-H0F375-F1
#
_entry.id   AF-H0F375-F1
#
_cell.length_a   1.000
_cell.length_b   1.000
_cell.length_c   1.000
_cell.angle_alpha   90.00
_cell.angle_beta   90.00
_cell.angle_gamma   90.00
#
_symmetry.space_group_name_H-M   'P 1'
#
loop_
_entity.id
_entity.type
_entity.pdbx_description
1 polymer ?
#
loop_
_entity_poly.entity_id
_entity_poly.type
_entity_poly.pdbx_seq_one_letter_code
_entity_poly.pdbx_strand_id
1 'polypeptide(L)'
;MRYWEQEFTQLKPVKRRGNRRYYQHHEVLLIRRIRSLLYEQGFTISGARNRLGDARDVPHDQDAAVRLSGTEMQSLRNELTNVSAMLGEALGNAASTSAASAGQAGPAF
;
A
#
# COMPACT_ATOMS: atom_id res chain seq x y z
N MET A 1 -18.80 -5.49 12.58
CA MET A 1 -19.48 -5.63 11.28
C MET A 1 -20.88 -5.04 11.26
N ARG A 2 -21.90 -5.61 11.93
CA ARG A 2 -23.28 -5.07 11.91
C ARG A 2 -23.37 -3.57 12.24
N TYR A 3 -22.63 -3.14 13.26
CA TYR A 3 -22.56 -1.73 13.62
C TYR A 3 -21.92 -0.87 12.52
N TRP A 4 -20.85 -1.35 11.89
CA TRP A 4 -20.24 -0.66 10.75
C TRP A 4 -21.16 -0.62 9.51
N GLU A 5 -22.02 -1.63 9.29
CA GLU A 5 -23.02 -1.56 8.21
C GLU A 5 -24.03 -0.44 8.42
N GLN A 6 -24.39 -0.15 9.68
CA GLN A 6 -25.27 0.98 10.01
C GLN A 6 -24.55 2.31 9.82
N GLU A 7 -23.29 2.37 10.26
CA GLU A 7 -22.54 3.61 10.23
C GLU A 7 -22.02 3.97 8.82
N PHE A 8 -21.71 2.98 7.99
CA PHE A 8 -21.17 3.14 6.65
C PHE A 8 -22.16 2.60 5.61
N THR A 9 -22.97 3.48 5.05
CA THR A 9 -24.02 3.16 4.05
C THR A 9 -23.50 2.54 2.75
N GLN A 10 -22.17 2.57 2.55
CA GLN A 10 -21.45 1.94 1.44
C GLN A 10 -21.27 0.42 1.63
N LEU A 11 -21.42 -0.09 2.86
CA LEU A 11 -21.44 -1.53 3.15
C LEU A 11 -22.87 -2.04 2.99
N LYS A 12 -23.20 -2.51 1.79
CA LYS A 12 -24.51 -3.08 1.45
C LYS A 12 -24.36 -4.57 1.18
N PRO A 13 -24.46 -5.42 2.23
CA PRO A 13 -24.29 -6.85 2.07
C PRO A 13 -25.37 -7.40 1.12
N VAL A 14 -24.96 -8.28 0.21
CA VAL A 14 -25.88 -8.99 -0.67
C VAL A 14 -26.68 -9.99 0.17
N LYS A 15 -27.97 -9.75 0.34
CA LYS A 15 -28.87 -10.63 1.10
C LYS A 15 -29.26 -11.84 0.26
N ARG A 16 -28.84 -13.04 0.67
CA ARG A 16 -29.35 -14.31 0.15
C ARG A 16 -30.24 -15.02 1.18
N ARG A 17 -31.03 -15.99 0.72
CA ARG A 17 -31.88 -16.86 1.56
C ARG A 17 -30.99 -17.49 2.65
N GLY A 18 -31.35 -17.31 3.93
CA GLY A 18 -30.61 -17.87 5.07
C GLY A 18 -29.87 -16.90 6.00
N ASN A 19 -30.20 -15.59 6.00
CA ASN A 19 -29.69 -14.58 6.96
C ASN A 19 -28.15 -14.42 7.01
N ARG A 20 -27.44 -14.96 6.03
CA ARG A 20 -25.99 -14.78 5.87
C ARG A 20 -25.71 -13.50 5.09
N ARG A 21 -24.70 -12.75 5.55
CA ARG A 21 -24.26 -11.50 4.94
C ARG A 21 -22.98 -11.79 4.17
N TYR A 22 -23.06 -11.64 2.85
CA TYR A 22 -21.91 -11.77 1.97
C TYR A 22 -21.44 -10.39 1.58
N TYR A 23 -20.14 -10.14 1.75
CA TYR A 23 -19.49 -8.91 1.33
C TYR A 23 -18.72 -9.16 0.05
N GLN A 24 -18.83 -8.24 -0.90
CA GLN A 24 -18.04 -8.23 -2.11
C GLN A 24 -16.61 -7.74 -1.84
N HIS A 25 -15.73 -7.92 -2.84
CA HIS A 25 -14.33 -7.52 -2.73
C HIS A 25 -14.16 -6.04 -2.35
N HIS A 26 -14.92 -5.15 -3.00
CA HIS A 26 -14.88 -3.71 -2.70
C HIS A 26 -15.29 -3.40 -1.25
N GLU A 27 -16.29 -4.10 -0.70
CA GLU A 27 -16.70 -3.95 0.71
C GLU A 27 -15.59 -4.41 1.66
N VAL A 28 -14.88 -5.50 1.33
CA VAL A 28 -13.73 -5.97 2.12
C VAL A 28 -12.57 -4.97 2.12
N LEU A 29 -12.27 -4.33 0.99
CA LEU A 29 -11.27 -3.27 0.91
C LEU A 29 -11.67 -2.06 1.77
N LEU A 30 -12.95 -1.69 1.72
CA LEU A 30 -13.50 -0.59 2.48
C LEU A 30 -13.43 -0.86 3.99
N ILE A 31 -13.71 -2.10 4.42
CA ILE A 31 -13.54 -2.57 5.79
C ILE A 31 -12.07 -2.49 6.24
N ARG A 32 -11.13 -2.87 5.38
CA ARG A 32 -9.68 -2.75 5.67
C ARG A 32 -9.30 -1.29 5.89
N ARG A 33 -9.81 -0.38 5.05
CA ARG A 33 -9.55 1.06 5.18
C ARG A 33 -10.15 1.63 6.47
N ILE A 34 -11.39 1.29 6.79
CA ILE A 34 -12.04 1.69 8.05
C ILE A 34 -11.20 1.21 9.24
N ARG A 35 -10.74 -0.04 9.23
CA ARG A 35 -9.89 -0.59 10.30
C ARG A 35 -8.62 0.25 10.49
N SER A 36 -7.90 0.57 9.42
CA SER A 36 -6.69 1.39 9.53
C SER A 36 -6.98 2.79 10.07
N LEU A 37 -8.08 3.42 9.65
CA LEU A 37 -8.46 4.73 10.19
C LEU A 37 -8.75 4.70 11.68
N LEU A 38 -9.43 3.66 12.17
CA LEU A 38 -9.82 3.56 13.57
C LEU A 38 -8.65 3.14 14.47
N TYR A 39 -7.87 2.13 14.05
CA TYR A 39 -6.86 1.51 14.91
C TYR A 39 -5.44 2.04 14.70
N GLU A 40 -5.07 2.40 13.47
CA GLU A 40 -3.73 2.91 13.18
C GLU A 40 -3.69 4.44 13.33
N GLN A 41 -4.75 5.12 12.90
CA GLN A 41 -4.81 6.59 12.88
C GLN A 41 -5.62 7.17 14.04
N GLY A 42 -6.31 6.34 14.84
CA GLY A 42 -7.04 6.77 16.04
C GLY A 42 -8.28 7.64 15.76
N PHE A 43 -8.83 7.59 14.54
CA PHE A 43 -10.05 8.33 14.25
C PHE A 43 -11.26 7.76 14.99
N THR A 44 -12.21 8.62 15.32
CA THR A 44 -13.55 8.20 15.73
C THR A 44 -14.34 7.71 14.52
N ILE A 45 -15.44 6.98 14.75
CA ILE A 45 -16.29 6.46 13.67
C ILE A 45 -16.82 7.58 12.77
N SER A 46 -17.24 8.71 13.37
CA SER A 46 -17.65 9.90 12.62
C SER A 46 -16.50 10.53 11.82
N GLY A 47 -15.30 10.58 12.39
CA GLY A 47 -14.10 11.08 11.70
C GLY A 47 -13.69 10.20 10.52
N ALA A 48 -13.74 8.88 10.69
CA ALA A 48 -13.50 7.91 9.62
C ALA A 48 -14.57 7.99 8.53
N ARG A 49 -15.85 8.15 8.90
CA ARG A 49 -16.95 8.36 7.93
C ARG A 49 -16.71 9.60 7.10
N ASN A 50 -16.32 10.72 7.71
CA ASN A 50 -16.07 11.96 6.98
C ASN A 50 -14.91 11.78 5.98
N ARG A 51 -13.80 11.17 6.43
CA ARG A 51 -12.66 10.84 5.57
C ARG A 51 -12.99 9.89 4.40
N LEU A 52 -13.87 8.91 4.61
CA LEU A 52 -14.36 8.04 3.53
C LEU A 52 -15.41 8.73 2.64
N GLY A 53 -16.15 9.71 3.17
CA GLY A 53 -17.16 10.48 2.46
C GLY A 53 -16.56 11.51 1.51
N ASP A 54 -15.45 12.14 1.88
CA ASP A 54 -14.70 13.07 1.02
C ASP A 54 -13.95 12.34 -0.11
N ALA A 55 -13.62 11.06 0.08
CA ALA A 55 -13.00 10.23 -0.96
C ALA A 55 -13.98 9.82 -2.08
N ARG A 56 -15.22 10.34 -2.09
CA ARG A 56 -16.25 10.08 -3.11
C ARG A 56 -15.83 10.44 -4.54
N ASP A 57 -14.81 11.27 -4.72
CA ASP A 57 -14.29 11.67 -6.04
C ASP A 57 -13.08 10.86 -6.53
N VAL A 58 -12.66 9.82 -5.80
CA VAL A 58 -11.78 8.82 -6.39
C VAL A 58 -12.64 7.62 -6.70
N PRO A 59 -13.07 7.43 -7.97
CA PRO A 59 -13.52 6.12 -8.40
C PRO A 59 -12.39 5.18 -8.02
N HIS A 60 -12.63 4.28 -7.06
CA HIS A 60 -11.77 3.14 -6.84
C HIS A 60 -12.03 2.18 -7.98
N ASP A 61 -11.60 2.63 -9.16
CA ASP A 61 -11.61 1.90 -10.38
C ASP A 61 -10.56 0.81 -10.20
N GLN A 62 -11.03 -0.38 -9.78
CA GLN A 62 -10.18 -1.56 -9.76
C GLN A 62 -9.65 -1.87 -11.17
N ASP A 63 -10.28 -1.34 -12.23
CA ASP A 63 -9.69 -1.37 -13.57
C ASP A 63 -8.58 -0.33 -13.74
N ALA A 64 -8.51 0.79 -13.01
CA ALA A 64 -7.40 1.74 -13.15
C ALA A 64 -6.07 1.19 -12.60
N ALA A 65 -6.12 0.40 -11.52
CA ALA A 65 -4.93 -0.30 -11.02
C ALA A 65 -4.51 -1.48 -11.91
N VAL A 66 -5.43 -2.03 -12.71
CA VAL A 66 -5.21 -3.20 -13.58
C VAL A 66 -4.99 -2.82 -15.05
N ARG A 67 -5.31 -1.58 -15.46
CA ARG A 67 -5.09 -1.03 -16.82
C ARG A 67 -3.76 -0.27 -16.92
N LEU A 68 -2.71 -0.75 -16.29
CA LEU A 68 -1.39 -0.39 -16.78
C LEU A 68 -1.23 -1.08 -18.14
N SER A 69 -1.12 -0.31 -19.21
CA SER A 69 -0.72 -0.81 -20.52
C SER A 69 0.54 -1.67 -20.37
N GLY A 70 0.68 -2.73 -21.16
CA GLY A 70 1.89 -3.57 -21.13
C GLY A 70 3.19 -2.75 -21.25
N THR A 71 3.12 -1.60 -21.94
CA THR A 71 4.20 -0.62 -22.03
C THR A 71 4.50 0.09 -20.72
N GLU A 72 3.49 0.51 -19.97
CA GLU A 72 3.64 1.20 -18.68
C GLU A 72 4.18 0.24 -17.62
N MET A 73 3.68 -0.99 -17.61
CA MET A 73 4.17 -2.05 -16.74
C MET A 73 5.64 -2.39 -17.03
N GLN A 74 6.03 -2.42 -18.32
CA GLN A 74 7.41 -2.63 -18.72
C GLN A 74 8.31 -1.44 -18.32
N SER A 75 7.81 -0.21 -18.42
CA SER A 75 8.55 0.99 -18.02
C SER A 75 8.81 1.01 -16.51
N LEU A 76 7.79 0.71 -15.70
CA LEU A 76 7.92 0.59 -14.25
C LEU A 76 8.89 -0.53 -13.85
N ARG A 77 8.84 -1.67 -14.55
CA ARG A 77 9.79 -2.77 -14.35
C ARG A 77 11.22 -2.32 -14.63
N ASN A 78 11.46 -1.62 -15.73
CA ASN A 78 12.78 -1.10 -16.09
C ASN A 78 13.29 -0.11 -15.04
N GLU A 79 12.41 0.79 -14.58
CA GLU A 79 12.73 1.78 -13.55
C GLU A 79 13.13 1.12 -12.22
N LEU A 80 12.37 0.13 -11.76
CA LEU A 80 12.71 -0.67 -10.58
C LEU A 80 14.03 -1.43 -10.73
N THR A 81 14.29 -1.96 -11.93
CA THR A 81 15.55 -2.69 -12.21
C THR A 81 16.74 -1.74 -12.17
N ASN A 82 16.59 -0.51 -12.71
CA ASN A 82 17.61 0.54 -12.62
C ASN A 82 17.86 0.97 -11.18
N VAL A 83 16.80 1.20 -10.38
CA VAL A 83 16.95 1.54 -8.96
C VAL A 83 17.66 0.42 -8.21
N SER A 84 17.31 -0.84 -8.47
CA SER A 84 18.00 -1.98 -7.87
C SER A 84 19.48 -2.07 -8.28
N ALA A 85 19.81 -1.77 -9.54
CA ALA A 85 21.18 -1.76 -10.02
C ALA A 85 21.99 -0.63 -9.39
N MET A 86 21.44 0.59 -9.32
CA MET A 86 22.08 1.73 -8.68
C MET A 86 22.32 1.49 -7.18
N LEU A 87 21.36 0.89 -6.48
CA LEU A 87 21.53 0.53 -5.07
C LEU A 87 22.58 -0.58 -4.92
N GLY A 88 22.61 -1.56 -5.82
CA GLY A 88 23.64 -2.61 -5.84
C GLY A 88 25.04 -2.05 -6.06
N GLU A 89 25.20 -1.10 -6.98
CA GLU A 89 26.47 -0.41 -7.23
C GLU A 89 26.88 0.49 -6.06
N ALA A 90 25.94 1.23 -5.47
CA ALA A 90 26.21 2.05 -4.29
C ALA A 90 26.66 1.20 -3.08
N LEU A 91 26.02 0.05 -2.88
CA LEU A 91 26.41 -0.91 -1.83
C LEU A 91 27.74 -1.62 -2.16
N GLY A 92 28.00 -1.93 -3.43
CA GLY A 92 29.27 -2.50 -3.89
C GLY A 92 30.45 -1.52 -3.80
N ASN A 93 30.23 -0.24 -4.12
CA ASN A 93 31.22 0.82 -3.93
C ASN A 93 31.49 1.09 -2.45
N ALA A 94 30.47 1.01 -1.58
CA ALA A 94 30.67 1.12 -0.14
C ALA A 94 31.59 0.01 0.40
N ALA A 95 31.43 -1.23 -0.06
CA ALA A 95 32.31 -2.35 0.32
C ALA A 95 33.75 -2.18 -0.22
N SER A 96 33.88 -1.67 -1.44
CA SER A 96 35.18 -1.41 -2.10
C SER A 96 35.94 -0.26 -1.42
N THR A 97 35.23 0.78 -0.98
CA THR A 97 35.80 1.94 -0.28
C THR A 97 36.29 1.56 1.12
N SER A 98 35.62 0.64 1.81
CA SER A 98 36.04 0.13 3.13
C SER A 98 37.30 -0.74 3.08
N ALA A 99 37.58 -1.44 1.98
CA ALA A 99 38.77 -2.28 1.84
C ALA A 99 40.04 -1.44 1.53
N ALA A 100 39.89 -0.29 0.86
CA ALA A 100 41.00 0.57 0.48
C ALA A 100 41.60 1.38 1.65
N SER A 101 40.84 1.64 2.73
CA SER A 101 41.32 2.41 3.89
C SER A 101 42.03 1.57 4.96
N ALA A 102 41.97 0.23 4.89
CA ALA A 102 42.56 -0.67 5.89
C ALA A 102 44.01 -1.08 5.60
N GLY A 103 44.58 -0.67 4.45
CA GLY A 103 45.92 -1.11 3.99
C GLY A 103 47.09 -0.16 4.29
N GLN A 104 46.87 0.98 4.94
CA GLN A 104 47.91 2.01 5.12
C GLN A 104 48.06 2.44 6.59
N ALA A 105 48.35 1.49 7.47
CA ALA A 105 48.86 1.77 8.81
C ALA A 105 49.69 0.58 9.33
N GLY A 106 50.87 0.38 8.75
CA GLY A 106 51.93 -0.46 9.32
C GLY A 106 52.89 0.39 10.16
N PRO A 107 53.41 -0.12 11.29
CA PRO A 107 53.87 0.70 12.41
C PRO A 107 55.31 1.20 12.21
N ALA A 108 55.57 2.43 12.64
CA ALA A 108 56.93 2.90 12.90
C ALA A 108 57.13 2.91 14.42
N PHE A 109 57.87 1.91 14.91
CA PHE A 109 58.61 1.97 16.17
C PHE A 109 60.09 2.18 15.82
#